data_AF-A0A355FL62-F1
#
_entry.id   AF-A0A355FL62-F1
#
_cell.length_a   1.000
_cell.length_b   1.000
_cell.length_c   1.000
_cell.angle_alpha   90.00
_cell.angle_beta   90.00
_cell.angle_gamma   90.00
#
_symmetry.space_group_name_H-M   'P 1'
#
loop_
_entity.id
_entity.type
_entity.pdbx_description
1 polymer ?
#
loop_
_entity_poly.entity_id
_entity_poly.type
_entity_poly.pdbx_seq_one_letter_code
_entity_poly.pdbx_strand_id
1 'polypeptide(L)'
;MNLELAFFDWAIIISLLIFTYRGFRHGFVQQFLGILGSVMAVIAAFYYYQKVGLFLADWLNISQNLAGILGFVLIMIAISAAVGLSGKKWKRVTDNSSISTIDGIAGAVFGALKVLIVWVLILLLLSSLPWDFVQTPLLESTLARDVLKLAPCFYFLQEKALPADVPRLYLTPEGLQFRKVSYEDLDGSTCLACGGAVRYLGTAKQGLFYFPRFECTVCGRYSDGCQTFEGFHLFYGRCPWDAQTFPDGTKCEIWTDQPPVYPATICPVCGKSNVSSF
;
A
#
# COMPACT_ATOMS: atom_id res chain seq x y z
N MET A 1 13.25 10.99 -29.66
CA MET A 1 12.78 10.11 -28.58
C MET A 1 14.03 9.40 -28.08
N ASN A 2 14.75 10.01 -27.14
CA ASN A 2 16.06 9.54 -26.71
C ASN A 2 15.87 8.29 -25.86
N LEU A 3 16.36 7.16 -26.35
CA LEU A 3 16.19 5.84 -25.77
C LEU A 3 17.37 5.48 -24.83
N GLU A 4 17.79 6.43 -23.99
CA GLU A 4 18.59 6.07 -22.81
C GLU A 4 17.63 5.59 -21.72
N LEU A 5 17.10 4.38 -21.92
CA LEU A 5 16.26 3.71 -20.94
C LEU A 5 17.11 3.45 -19.71
N ALA A 6 16.74 4.09 -18.59
CA ALA A 6 17.40 3.88 -17.32
C ALA A 6 17.30 2.40 -16.91
N PHE A 7 18.22 1.93 -16.06
CA PHE A 7 18.23 0.54 -15.58
C PHE A 7 16.85 0.08 -15.05
N PHE A 8 16.13 0.97 -14.34
CA PHE A 8 14.79 0.68 -13.83
C PHE A 8 13.74 0.50 -14.93
N ASP A 9 13.83 1.23 -16.05
CA ASP A 9 12.89 1.10 -17.15
C ASP A 9 12.94 -0.33 -17.73
N TRP A 10 14.15 -0.84 -17.98
CA TRP A 10 14.35 -2.21 -18.46
C TRP A 10 13.88 -3.25 -17.45
N ALA A 11 14.18 -3.06 -16.17
CA ALA A 11 13.74 -3.98 -15.12
C ALA A 11 12.21 -4.06 -15.04
N ILE A 12 11.52 -2.92 -15.11
CA ILE A 12 10.04 -2.84 -15.10
C ILE A 12 9.48 -3.49 -16.37
N ILE A 13 9.98 -3.14 -17.57
CA ILE A 13 9.48 -3.69 -18.84
C ILE A 13 9.65 -5.21 -18.90
N ILE A 14 10.85 -5.72 -18.59
CA ILE A 14 11.16 -7.15 -18.68
C ILE A 14 10.28 -7.94 -17.72
N SER A 15 10.18 -7.49 -16.47
CA SER A 15 9.33 -8.15 -15.48
C SER A 15 7.84 -8.07 -15.88
N LEU A 16 7.35 -6.92 -16.34
CA LEU A 16 5.98 -6.77 -16.83
C LEU A 16 5.68 -7.79 -17.95
N LEU A 17 6.56 -7.92 -18.94
CA LEU A 17 6.41 -8.89 -20.03
C LEU A 17 6.42 -10.33 -19.51
N ILE A 18 7.37 -10.69 -18.64
CA ILE A 18 7.47 -12.05 -18.07
C ILE A 18 6.21 -12.40 -17.29
N PHE A 19 5.74 -11.52 -16.40
CA PHE A 19 4.57 -11.79 -15.56
C PHE A 19 3.26 -11.75 -16.34
N THR A 20 3.15 -10.90 -17.36
CA THR A 20 2.01 -10.90 -18.28
C THR A 20 1.95 -12.21 -19.06
N TYR A 21 3.08 -12.65 -19.62
CA TYR A 21 3.15 -13.92 -20.36
C TYR A 21 2.89 -15.13 -19.45
N ARG A 22 3.51 -15.17 -18.27
CA ARG A 22 3.24 -16.21 -17.27
C ARG A 22 1.77 -16.20 -16.85
N GLY A 23 1.19 -15.01 -16.70
CA GLY A 23 -0.21 -14.85 -16.36
C GLY A 23 -1.14 -15.39 -17.44
N PHE A 24 -0.82 -15.13 -18.70
CA PHE A 24 -1.53 -15.72 -19.84
C PHE A 24 -1.46 -17.25 -19.86
N ARG A 25 -0.26 -17.81 -19.60
CA ARG A 25 -0.03 -19.26 -19.61
C ARG A 25 -0.73 -19.98 -18.45
N HIS A 26 -0.73 -19.39 -17.26
CA HIS A 26 -1.41 -19.97 -16.09
C HIS A 26 -2.92 -19.75 -16.12
N GLY A 27 -3.40 -18.66 -16.73
CA GLY A 27 -4.79 -18.26 -16.70
C GLY A 27 -5.16 -17.50 -15.42
N PHE A 28 -6.32 -16.86 -15.43
CA PHE A 28 -6.85 -16.12 -14.28
C PHE A 28 -7.28 -17.06 -13.16
N VAL A 29 -8.03 -18.11 -13.49
CA VAL A 29 -8.59 -19.03 -12.49
C VAL A 29 -7.49 -19.70 -11.68
N GLN A 30 -6.41 -20.17 -12.33
CA GLN A 30 -5.30 -20.79 -11.62
C GLN A 30 -4.58 -19.80 -10.69
N GLN A 31 -4.37 -18.56 -11.12
CA GLN A 31 -3.74 -17.53 -10.30
C GLN A 31 -4.60 -17.13 -9.10
N PHE A 32 -5.90 -16.96 -9.32
CA PHE A 32 -6.87 -16.61 -8.29
C PHE A 32 -7.01 -17.72 -7.24
N LEU A 33 -7.17 -18.97 -7.70
CA LEU A 33 -7.16 -20.14 -6.83
C LEU A 33 -5.84 -20.25 -6.08
N GLY A 34 -4.69 -19.95 -6.69
CA GLY A 34 -3.40 -19.95 -6.02
C GLY A 34 -3.36 -19.00 -4.81
N ILE A 35 -3.86 -17.77 -4.97
CA ILE A 35 -3.90 -16.78 -3.89
C ILE A 35 -4.86 -17.24 -2.79
N LEU A 36 -6.10 -17.59 -3.14
CA LEU A 36 -7.07 -18.08 -2.16
C LEU A 36 -6.57 -19.34 -1.45
N GLY A 37 -5.97 -20.27 -2.20
CA GLY A 37 -5.39 -21.50 -1.69
C GLY A 37 -4.27 -21.24 -0.70
N SER A 38 -3.38 -20.28 -0.96
CA SER A 38 -2.33 -19.90 0.00
C SER A 38 -2.89 -19.32 1.29
N VAL A 39 -3.92 -18.45 1.21
CA VAL A 39 -4.56 -17.86 2.40
C VAL A 39 -5.23 -18.95 3.23
N MET A 40 -6.01 -19.82 2.57
CA MET A 40 -6.66 -20.96 3.21
C MET A 40 -5.64 -21.95 3.81
N ALA A 41 -4.52 -22.17 3.13
CA ALA A 41 -3.46 -23.04 3.62
C ALA A 41 -2.86 -22.50 4.93
N VAL A 42 -2.58 -21.19 5.00
CA VAL A 42 -2.02 -20.55 6.20
C VAL A 42 -3.01 -20.62 7.37
N ILE A 43 -4.28 -20.27 7.13
CA ILE A 43 -5.33 -20.31 8.16
C ILE A 43 -5.50 -21.73 8.69
N ALA A 44 -5.60 -22.73 7.80
CA ALA A 44 -5.73 -24.12 8.18
C ALA A 44 -4.48 -24.63 8.91
N ALA A 45 -3.29 -24.24 8.47
CA ALA A 45 -2.05 -24.63 9.14
C ALA A 45 -2.00 -24.10 10.57
N PHE A 46 -2.34 -22.82 10.82
CA PHE A 46 -2.41 -22.29 12.18
C PHE A 46 -3.45 -22.98 13.07
N TYR A 47 -4.55 -23.48 12.50
CA TYR A 47 -5.58 -24.17 13.27
C TYR A 47 -5.25 -25.65 13.55
N TYR A 48 -4.63 -26.34 12.59
CA TYR A 48 -4.45 -27.79 12.65
C TYR A 48 -3.01 -28.24 12.95
N TYR A 49 -2.01 -27.35 12.97
CA TYR A 49 -0.60 -27.74 13.12
C TYR A 49 -0.32 -28.55 14.38
N GLN A 50 -0.97 -28.26 15.51
CA GLN A 50 -0.75 -29.01 16.75
C GLN A 50 -1.26 -30.45 16.64
N LYS A 51 -2.46 -30.65 16.07
CA LYS A 51 -3.06 -31.98 15.90
C LYS A 51 -2.21 -32.86 14.98
N VAL A 52 -1.79 -32.31 13.85
CA VAL A 52 -0.92 -33.01 12.89
C VAL A 52 0.48 -33.20 13.49
N GLY A 53 0.98 -32.21 14.23
CA GLY A 53 2.26 -32.28 14.91
C GLY A 53 2.33 -33.38 15.97
N LEU A 54 1.27 -33.61 16.74
CA LEU A 54 1.23 -34.73 17.71
C LEU A 54 1.34 -36.08 17.01
N PHE A 55 0.61 -36.28 15.92
CA PHE A 55 0.71 -37.50 15.11
C PHE A 55 2.12 -37.71 14.56
N LEU A 56 2.79 -36.64 14.11
CA LEU A 56 4.17 -36.67 13.65
C LEU A 56 5.17 -36.93 14.78
N ALA A 57 4.92 -36.39 15.98
CA ALA A 57 5.78 -36.58 17.14
C ALA A 57 5.84 -38.05 17.55
N ASP A 58 4.68 -38.72 17.59
CA ASP A 58 4.57 -40.14 17.93
C ASP A 58 5.21 -41.02 16.85
N TRP A 59 5.00 -40.68 15.57
CA TRP A 59 5.51 -41.49 14.46
C TRP A 59 7.02 -41.36 14.25
N LEU A 60 7.57 -40.16 14.42
CA LEU A 60 8.98 -39.86 14.15
C LEU A 60 9.85 -39.78 15.42
N ASN A 61 9.26 -39.91 16.62
CA ASN A 61 9.93 -39.75 17.92
C ASN A 61 10.71 -38.43 18.04
N ILE A 62 10.08 -37.32 17.63
CA ILE A 62 10.67 -35.97 17.66
C ILE A 62 9.99 -35.09 18.73
N SER A 63 10.64 -33.98 19.09
CA SER A 63 10.07 -33.03 20.05
C SER A 63 8.76 -32.40 19.53
N GLN A 64 7.80 -32.14 20.42
CA GLN A 64 6.49 -31.57 20.06
C GLN A 64 6.60 -30.23 19.33
N ASN A 65 7.58 -29.40 19.68
CA ASN A 65 7.81 -28.12 19.01
C ASN A 65 8.24 -28.32 17.55
N LEU A 66 9.21 -29.22 17.31
CA LEU A 66 9.65 -29.53 15.96
C LEU A 66 8.53 -30.19 15.15
N ALA A 67 7.77 -31.10 15.78
CA ALA A 67 6.65 -31.77 15.15
C ALA A 67 5.53 -30.78 14.77
N GLY A 68 5.24 -29.78 15.60
CA GLY A 68 4.29 -28.71 15.29
C GLY A 68 4.73 -27.88 14.08
N ILE A 69 6.01 -27.52 13.98
CA ILE A 69 6.56 -26.81 12.81
C ILE A 69 6.42 -27.67 11.55
N LEU A 70 6.78 -28.96 11.64
CA LEU A 70 6.62 -29.88 10.50
C LEU A 70 5.15 -30.08 10.12
N GLY A 71 4.24 -30.16 11.09
CA GLY A 71 2.81 -30.25 10.87
C GLY A 71 2.27 -29.01 10.14
N PHE A 72 2.70 -27.81 10.55
CA PHE A 72 2.36 -26.57 9.86
C PHE A 72 2.80 -26.60 8.38
N VAL A 73 4.07 -26.93 8.15
CA VAL A 73 4.64 -27.01 6.78
C VAL A 73 3.93 -28.08 5.95
N LEU A 74 3.62 -29.24 6.54
CA LEU A 74 2.94 -30.34 5.86
C LEU A 74 1.53 -29.93 5.42
N ILE A 75 0.74 -29.30 6.31
CA ILE A 75 -0.61 -28.81 5.99
C ILE A 75 -0.53 -27.75 4.87
N MET A 76 0.40 -26.81 4.98
CA MET A 76 0.63 -25.77 3.97
C MET A 76 0.89 -26.39 2.59
N ILE A 77 1.80 -27.35 2.51
CA ILE A 77 2.15 -28.04 1.27
C ILE A 77 0.95 -28.83 0.74
N ALA A 78 0.27 -29.60 1.60
CA ALA A 78 -0.86 -30.43 1.20
C ALA A 78 -2.00 -29.60 0.59
N ILE A 79 -2.41 -28.51 1.25
CA ILE A 79 -3.47 -27.63 0.75
C ILE A 79 -3.03 -26.90 -0.52
N SER A 80 -1.82 -26.34 -0.53
CA SER A 80 -1.29 -25.64 -1.71
C SER A 80 -1.20 -26.58 -2.92
N ALA A 81 -0.77 -27.82 -2.72
CA ALA A 81 -0.72 -28.84 -3.75
C ALA A 81 -2.13 -29.19 -4.25
N ALA A 82 -3.08 -29.43 -3.34
CA ALA A 82 -4.47 -29.75 -3.71
C ALA A 82 -5.10 -28.63 -4.56
N VAL A 83 -4.94 -27.37 -4.15
CA VAL A 83 -5.47 -26.22 -4.91
C VAL A 83 -4.74 -26.06 -6.25
N GLY A 84 -3.42 -26.22 -6.27
CA GLY A 84 -2.63 -26.17 -7.50
C GLY A 84 -3.02 -27.25 -8.52
N LEU A 85 -3.31 -28.47 -8.05
CA LEU A 85 -3.79 -29.58 -8.89
C LEU A 85 -5.19 -29.30 -9.45
N SER A 86 -6.09 -28.76 -8.62
CA SER A 86 -7.42 -28.31 -9.05
C SER A 86 -7.33 -27.24 -10.14
N GLY A 87 -6.46 -26.25 -9.98
CA GLY A 87 -6.23 -25.21 -11.00
C GLY A 87 -5.68 -25.78 -12.32
N LYS A 88 -4.75 -26.74 -12.26
CA LYS A 88 -4.26 -27.45 -13.46
C LYS A 88 -5.35 -28.27 -14.15
N LYS A 89 -6.19 -28.95 -13.37
CA LYS A 89 -7.32 -29.73 -13.89
C LYS A 89 -8.32 -28.80 -14.59
N TRP A 90 -8.62 -27.64 -14.01
CA TRP A 90 -9.46 -26.62 -14.64
C TRP A 90 -8.92 -26.23 -16.01
N LYS A 91 -7.63 -25.86 -16.09
CA LYS A 91 -7.00 -25.46 -17.35
C LYS A 91 -7.13 -26.54 -18.43
N ARG A 92 -6.88 -27.80 -18.07
CA ARG A 92 -7.03 -28.95 -18.99
C ARG A 92 -8.46 -29.15 -19.48
N VAL A 93 -9.47 -28.92 -18.62
CA VAL A 93 -10.88 -29.05 -19.01
C VAL A 93 -11.29 -27.91 -19.96
N THR A 94 -10.81 -26.69 -19.73
CA THR A 94 -11.18 -25.53 -20.53
C THR A 94 -10.37 -25.37 -21.82
N ASP A 95 -9.29 -26.13 -22.01
CA ASP A 95 -8.24 -25.84 -22.99
C ASP A 95 -8.73 -25.77 -24.45
N ASN A 96 -9.74 -26.58 -24.79
CA ASN A 96 -10.30 -26.64 -26.15
C ASN A 96 -11.47 -25.67 -26.39
N SER A 97 -11.76 -24.78 -25.44
CA SER A 97 -12.88 -23.83 -25.52
C SER A 97 -12.37 -22.39 -25.63
N SER A 98 -13.17 -21.50 -26.21
CA SER A 98 -12.91 -20.04 -26.21
C SER A 98 -12.71 -19.47 -24.80
N ILE A 99 -13.23 -20.18 -23.79
CA ILE A 99 -13.04 -19.90 -22.36
C ILE A 99 -11.55 -19.90 -21.98
N SER A 100 -10.71 -20.80 -22.55
CA SER A 100 -9.27 -20.83 -22.23
C SER A 100 -8.55 -19.55 -22.68
N THR A 101 -8.96 -18.97 -23.81
CA THR A 101 -8.41 -17.71 -24.31
C THR A 101 -8.82 -16.55 -23.43
N ILE A 102 -10.10 -16.47 -23.03
CA ILE A 102 -10.59 -15.42 -22.12
C ILE A 102 -9.91 -15.52 -20.76
N ASP A 103 -9.82 -16.74 -20.20
CA ASP A 103 -9.09 -17.03 -18.95
C ASP A 103 -7.61 -16.66 -19.05
N GLY A 104 -6.98 -16.93 -20.20
CA GLY A 104 -5.60 -16.51 -20.49
C GLY A 104 -5.46 -14.98 -20.50
N ILE A 105 -6.30 -14.26 -21.25
CA ILE A 105 -6.26 -12.79 -21.32
C ILE A 105 -6.48 -12.17 -19.94
N ALA A 106 -7.51 -12.63 -19.21
CA ALA A 106 -7.75 -12.19 -17.84
C ALA A 106 -6.55 -12.50 -16.92
N GLY A 107 -5.91 -13.65 -17.11
CA GLY A 107 -4.70 -14.04 -16.40
C GLY A 107 -3.51 -13.14 -16.72
N ALA A 108 -3.37 -12.69 -17.97
CA ALA A 108 -2.35 -11.75 -18.40
C ALA A 108 -2.52 -10.39 -17.72
N VAL A 109 -3.75 -9.85 -17.73
CA VAL A 109 -4.10 -8.60 -17.04
C VAL A 109 -3.85 -8.72 -15.54
N PHE A 110 -4.26 -9.81 -14.91
CA PHE A 110 -4.05 -10.05 -13.49
C PHE A 110 -2.56 -10.18 -13.14
N GLY A 111 -1.77 -10.85 -13.98
CA GLY A 111 -0.32 -10.98 -13.82
C GLY A 111 0.40 -9.63 -13.96
N ALA A 112 0.00 -8.83 -14.94
CA ALA A 112 0.51 -7.47 -15.14
C ALA A 112 0.19 -6.56 -13.95
N LEU A 113 -1.06 -6.56 -13.49
CA LEU A 113 -1.49 -5.78 -12.33
C LEU A 113 -0.71 -6.19 -11.07
N LYS A 114 -0.54 -7.50 -10.85
CA LYS A 114 0.19 -8.03 -9.70
C LYS A 114 1.63 -7.54 -9.67
N VAL A 115 2.37 -7.62 -10.79
CA VAL A 115 3.77 -7.17 -10.82
C VAL A 115 3.89 -5.65 -10.75
N LEU A 116 2.92 -4.91 -11.31
CA LEU A 116 2.88 -3.46 -11.23
C LEU A 116 2.72 -2.99 -9.78
N ILE A 117 1.83 -3.61 -9.01
CA ILE A 117 1.68 -3.36 -7.56
C ILE A 117 2.99 -3.64 -6.82
N VAL A 118 3.67 -4.74 -7.16
CA VAL A 118 4.99 -5.06 -6.57
C VAL A 118 6.03 -3.99 -6.90
N TRP A 119 6.05 -3.48 -8.13
CA TRP A 119 6.94 -2.37 -8.50
C TRP A 119 6.62 -1.07 -7.80
N VAL A 120 5.33 -0.72 -7.64
CA VAL A 120 4.95 0.45 -6.83
C VAL A 120 5.55 0.33 -5.43
N LEU A 121 5.39 -0.84 -4.78
CA LEU A 121 5.97 -1.06 -3.46
C LEU A 121 7.51 -0.95 -3.45
N ILE A 122 8.19 -1.60 -4.41
CA ILE A 122 9.66 -1.55 -4.53
C ILE A 122 10.14 -0.11 -4.75
N LEU A 123 9.53 0.62 -5.68
CA LEU A 123 9.92 2.00 -5.99
C LEU A 123 9.65 2.94 -4.81
N LEU A 124 8.55 2.75 -4.08
CA LEU A 124 8.29 3.49 -2.84
C LEU A 124 9.39 3.23 -1.80
N LEU A 125 9.77 1.96 -1.60
CA LEU A 125 10.86 1.60 -0.69
C LEU A 125 12.20 2.21 -1.14
N LEU A 126 12.53 2.14 -2.43
CA LEU A 126 13.75 2.71 -2.98
C LEU A 126 13.78 4.24 -2.87
N SER A 127 12.64 4.91 -3.07
CA SER A 127 12.53 6.37 -2.94
C SER A 127 12.76 6.86 -1.52
N SER A 128 12.60 5.99 -0.52
CA SER A 128 12.90 6.29 0.88
C SER A 128 14.38 6.16 1.24
N LEU A 129 15.22 5.62 0.36
CA LEU A 129 16.64 5.44 0.65
C LEU A 129 17.40 6.73 0.33
N PRO A 130 18.26 7.24 1.24
CA PRO A 130 19.01 8.49 1.04
C PRO A 130 20.28 8.31 0.17
N TRP A 131 20.40 7.22 -0.58
CA TRP A 131 21.60 6.90 -1.34
C TRP A 131 21.52 7.43 -2.77
N ASP A 132 22.49 8.28 -3.16
CA ASP A 132 22.56 8.89 -4.49
C ASP A 132 22.58 7.85 -5.63
N PHE A 133 23.20 6.68 -5.41
CA PHE A 133 23.23 5.57 -6.37
C PHE A 133 21.82 5.02 -6.70
N VAL A 134 20.84 5.20 -5.81
CA VAL A 134 19.46 4.78 -6.04
C VAL A 134 18.62 5.94 -6.58
N GLN A 135 18.77 7.14 -6.01
CA GLN A 135 17.97 8.30 -6.37
C GLN A 135 18.25 8.80 -7.79
N THR A 136 19.51 8.78 -8.24
CA THR A 136 19.90 9.24 -9.59
C THR A 136 19.22 8.42 -10.70
N PRO A 137 19.35 7.08 -10.77
CA PRO A 137 18.65 6.30 -11.79
C PRO A 137 17.12 6.27 -11.62
N LEU A 138 16.60 6.53 -10.42
CA LEU A 138 15.15 6.60 -10.17
C LEU A 138 14.54 7.90 -10.72
N LEU A 139 15.25 9.03 -10.61
CA LEU A 139 14.79 10.33 -11.13
C LEU A 139 14.89 10.42 -12.66
N GLU A 140 15.89 9.77 -13.24
CA GLU A 140 16.10 9.67 -14.70
C GLU A 140 15.08 8.75 -15.37
N SER A 141 14.61 7.72 -14.66
CA SER A 141 13.65 6.75 -15.17
C SER A 141 12.25 7.36 -15.36
N THR A 142 11.82 7.42 -16.62
CA THR A 142 10.47 7.90 -16.98
C THR A 142 9.40 6.91 -16.53
N LEU A 143 9.64 5.60 -16.70
CA LEU A 143 8.66 4.59 -16.31
C LEU A 143 8.57 4.44 -14.79
N ALA A 144 9.66 4.54 -14.04
CA ALA A 144 9.58 4.50 -12.58
C ALA A 144 8.69 5.64 -12.04
N ARG A 145 8.83 6.84 -12.62
CA ARG A 145 7.99 7.99 -12.25
C ARG A 145 6.53 7.77 -12.62
N ASP A 146 6.24 7.19 -13.78
CA ASP A 146 4.87 6.87 -14.19
C ASP A 146 4.24 5.77 -13.35
N VAL A 147 5.01 4.74 -12.97
CA VAL A 147 4.55 3.70 -12.04
C VAL A 147 4.29 4.29 -10.66
N LEU A 148 5.12 5.21 -10.17
CA LEU A 148 4.90 5.90 -8.90
C LEU A 148 3.62 6.74 -8.87
N LYS A 149 3.13 7.24 -10.01
CA LYS A 149 1.81 7.90 -10.09
C LYS A 149 0.64 6.97 -9.75
N LEU A 150 0.87 5.66 -9.73
CA LEU A 150 -0.12 4.66 -9.29
C LEU A 150 -0.11 4.44 -7.77
N ALA A 151 0.83 5.04 -7.02
CA ALA A 151 0.90 4.93 -5.57
C ALA A 151 -0.40 5.35 -4.85
N PRO A 152 -1.13 6.42 -5.24
CA PRO A 152 -2.42 6.75 -4.62
C PRO A 152 -3.46 5.62 -4.73
N CYS A 153 -3.47 4.91 -5.87
CA CYS A 153 -4.35 3.76 -6.07
C CYS A 153 -3.96 2.60 -5.15
N PHE A 154 -2.65 2.36 -4.98
CA PHE A 154 -2.15 1.38 -4.02
C PHE A 154 -2.58 1.71 -2.58
N TYR A 155 -2.42 2.97 -2.14
CA TYR A 155 -2.86 3.40 -0.81
C TYR A 155 -4.37 3.26 -0.62
N PHE A 156 -5.17 3.61 -1.63
CA PHE A 156 -6.62 3.43 -1.59
C PHE A 156 -7.01 1.94 -1.49
N LEU A 157 -6.36 1.07 -2.26
CA LEU A 157 -6.59 -0.38 -2.18
C LEU A 157 -6.19 -0.91 -0.80
N GLN A 158 -5.07 -0.42 -0.27
CA GLN A 158 -4.59 -0.77 1.07
C GLN A 158 -5.62 -0.41 2.14
N GLU A 159 -6.16 0.82 2.08
CA GLU A 159 -7.17 1.31 3.00
C GLU A 159 -8.46 0.49 3.00
N LYS A 160 -8.86 -0.01 1.82
CA LYS A 160 -10.07 -0.81 1.68
C LYS A 160 -9.86 -2.29 2.02
N ALA A 161 -8.66 -2.82 1.78
CA ALA A 161 -8.37 -4.24 1.94
C ALA A 161 -7.86 -4.61 3.34
N LEU A 162 -7.19 -3.68 4.04
CA LEU A 162 -6.60 -3.94 5.36
C LEU A 162 -7.46 -3.38 6.50
N PRO A 163 -7.67 -4.17 7.57
CA PRO A 163 -8.38 -3.69 8.74
C PRO A 163 -7.56 -2.62 9.49
N ALA A 164 -8.23 -1.80 10.30
CA ALA A 164 -7.66 -0.60 10.92
C ALA A 164 -6.49 -0.89 11.88
N ASP A 165 -6.39 -2.12 12.39
CA ASP A 165 -5.37 -2.58 13.31
C ASP A 165 -4.03 -2.92 12.64
N VAL A 166 -3.97 -2.97 11.30
CA VAL A 166 -2.73 -3.28 10.57
C VAL A 166 -1.97 -1.99 10.22
N PRO A 167 -0.67 -1.87 10.56
CA PRO A 167 0.13 -0.70 10.20
C PRO A 167 0.18 -0.50 8.69
N ARG A 168 -0.04 0.75 8.25
CA ARG A 168 -0.11 1.13 6.84
C ARG A 168 1.18 1.80 6.39
N LEU A 169 1.49 1.65 5.10
CA LEU A 169 2.67 2.23 4.48
C LEU A 169 2.31 3.65 4.05
N TYR A 170 3.06 4.65 4.49
CA TYR A 170 2.90 6.04 4.05
C TYR A 170 4.25 6.57 3.56
N LEU A 171 4.24 7.28 2.42
CA LEU A 171 5.40 8.02 1.95
C LEU A 171 5.33 9.44 2.52
N THR A 172 6.30 9.78 3.36
CA THR A 172 6.46 11.10 3.98
C THR A 172 7.73 11.77 3.41
N PRO A 173 7.88 13.10 3.52
CA PRO A 173 9.12 13.79 3.12
C PRO A 173 10.38 13.22 3.79
N GLU A 174 10.23 12.59 4.96
CA GLU A 174 11.27 11.94 5.76
C GLU A 174 11.51 10.47 5.36
N GLY A 175 10.77 9.97 4.37
CA GLY A 175 10.85 8.59 3.89
C GLY A 175 9.57 7.77 4.16
N LEU A 176 9.72 6.46 4.07
CA LEU A 176 8.63 5.49 4.12
C LEU A 176 8.40 5.02 5.56
N GLN A 177 7.18 5.24 6.06
CA GLN A 177 6.82 4.98 7.45
C GLN A 177 5.64 4.03 7.57
N PHE A 178 5.68 3.13 8.55
CA PHE A 178 4.55 2.31 8.95
C PHE A 178 3.78 3.01 10.07
N ARG A 179 2.56 3.50 9.81
CA ARG A 179 1.72 4.16 10.82
C ARG A 179 0.30 3.61 10.84
N LYS A 180 -0.32 3.60 12.03
CA LYS A 180 -1.78 3.41 12.18
C LYS A 180 -2.40 4.81 12.24
N VAL A 181 -3.36 5.09 11.36
CA VAL A 181 -4.04 6.39 11.33
C VAL A 181 -5.54 6.11 11.47
N SER A 182 -6.13 6.55 12.59
CA SER A 182 -7.59 6.69 12.71
C SER A 182 -7.92 8.14 12.45
N TYR A 183 -8.73 8.43 11.43
CA TYR A 183 -9.09 9.81 11.12
C TYR A 183 -10.01 10.42 12.18
N GLU A 184 -10.71 9.57 12.93
CA GLU A 184 -11.53 9.96 14.07
C GLU A 184 -10.71 10.62 15.18
N ASP A 185 -9.44 10.22 15.35
CA ASP A 185 -8.54 10.80 16.36
C ASP A 185 -8.13 12.24 16.01
N LEU A 186 -8.30 12.63 14.74
CA LEU A 186 -8.03 14.00 14.28
C LEU A 186 -9.26 14.91 14.41
N ASP A 187 -10.42 14.41 14.84
CA ASP A 187 -11.59 15.25 15.13
C ASP A 187 -11.28 16.23 16.28
N GLY A 188 -11.56 17.51 16.06
CA GLY A 188 -11.19 18.59 17.00
C GLY A 188 -9.79 19.15 16.82
N SER A 189 -8.99 18.67 15.85
CA SER A 189 -7.64 19.19 15.59
C SER A 189 -7.65 20.68 15.22
N THR A 190 -6.52 21.34 15.41
CA THR A 190 -6.33 22.78 15.26
C THR A 190 -6.01 23.13 13.81
N CYS A 191 -6.82 23.98 13.17
CA CYS A 191 -6.63 24.40 11.78
C CYS A 191 -5.34 25.20 11.61
N LEU A 192 -4.50 24.86 10.61
CA LEU A 192 -3.28 25.61 10.29
C LEU A 192 -3.56 27.09 9.97
N ALA A 193 -4.68 27.38 9.31
CA ALA A 193 -4.98 28.70 8.75
C ALA A 193 -5.43 29.73 9.80
N CYS A 194 -6.20 29.29 10.80
CA CYS A 194 -6.88 30.21 11.73
C CYS A 194 -6.78 29.80 13.19
N GLY A 195 -6.23 28.62 13.51
CA GLY A 195 -6.21 28.09 14.87
C GLY A 195 -7.56 27.57 15.39
N GLY A 196 -8.62 27.61 14.58
CA GLY A 196 -9.94 27.09 14.96
C GLY A 196 -10.02 25.56 14.95
N ALA A 197 -10.95 24.98 15.71
CA ALA A 197 -11.17 23.54 15.75
C ALA A 197 -11.76 23.02 14.43
N VAL A 198 -11.26 21.88 13.98
CA VAL A 198 -11.65 21.20 12.75
C VAL A 198 -12.50 19.98 13.06
N ARG A 199 -13.56 19.76 12.30
CA ARG A 199 -14.47 18.63 12.47
C ARG A 199 -14.31 17.60 11.38
N TYR A 200 -14.26 16.32 11.74
CA TYR A 200 -14.31 15.21 10.81
C TYR A 200 -15.75 14.99 10.32
N LEU A 201 -15.97 15.05 9.01
CA LEU A 201 -17.27 14.86 8.36
C LEU A 201 -17.43 13.46 7.75
N GLY A 202 -16.50 12.55 8.00
CA GLY A 202 -16.45 11.25 7.34
C GLY A 202 -15.68 11.28 6.02
N THR A 203 -15.95 10.32 5.15
CA THR A 203 -15.34 10.25 3.82
C THR A 203 -16.25 10.87 2.76
N ALA A 204 -15.67 11.67 1.87
CA ALA A 204 -16.35 12.30 0.75
C ALA A 204 -15.72 11.85 -0.57
N LYS A 205 -16.54 11.79 -1.62
CA LYS A 205 -16.10 11.36 -2.96
C LYS A 205 -15.35 12.49 -3.66
N GLN A 206 -14.15 12.21 -4.13
CA GLN A 206 -13.34 13.09 -4.96
C GLN A 206 -12.87 12.32 -6.20
N GLY A 207 -13.44 12.64 -7.36
CA GLY A 207 -13.23 11.87 -8.58
C GLY A 207 -13.75 10.43 -8.48
N LEU A 208 -12.84 9.45 -8.61
CA LEU A 208 -13.15 8.01 -8.55
C LEU A 208 -13.03 7.41 -7.14
N PHE A 209 -12.44 8.14 -6.20
CA PHE A 209 -12.06 7.62 -4.87
C PHE A 209 -12.77 8.39 -3.74
N TYR A 210 -12.70 7.85 -2.54
CA TYR A 210 -13.24 8.46 -1.31
C TYR A 210 -12.08 8.82 -0.41
N PHE A 211 -12.11 10.04 0.13
CA PHE A 211 -11.07 10.55 1.01
C PHE A 211 -11.71 11.16 2.26
N PRO A 212 -11.00 11.18 3.40
CA PRO A 212 -11.49 11.85 4.59
C PRO A 212 -11.72 13.34 4.30
N ARG A 213 -12.79 13.90 4.88
CA ARG A 213 -13.13 15.31 4.78
C ARG A 213 -13.19 15.91 6.17
N PHE A 214 -12.32 16.85 6.40
CA PHE A 214 -12.24 17.66 7.60
C PHE A 214 -12.61 19.10 7.24
N GLU A 215 -13.40 19.77 8.05
CA GLU A 215 -13.82 21.15 7.82
C GLU A 215 -13.64 21.99 9.08
N CYS A 216 -13.01 23.16 8.92
CA CYS A 216 -12.79 24.08 10.03
C CYS A 216 -14.09 24.80 10.38
N THR A 217 -14.46 24.76 11.66
CA THR A 217 -15.69 25.40 12.18
C THR A 217 -15.64 26.93 12.17
N VAL A 218 -14.44 27.52 12.00
CA VAL A 218 -14.23 28.97 12.05
C VAL A 218 -14.08 29.57 10.65
N CYS A 219 -13.12 29.08 9.86
CA CYS A 219 -12.85 29.65 8.53
C CYS A 219 -13.48 28.87 7.37
N GLY A 220 -14.17 27.75 7.64
CA GLY A 220 -14.81 26.91 6.60
C GLY A 220 -13.85 26.17 5.67
N ARG A 221 -12.52 26.31 5.87
CA ARG A 221 -11.52 25.59 5.08
C ARG A 221 -11.65 24.09 5.31
N TYR A 222 -11.56 23.32 4.24
CA TYR A 222 -11.59 21.87 4.30
C TYR A 222 -10.32 21.21 3.76
N SER A 223 -9.99 20.04 4.30
CA SER A 223 -8.85 19.23 3.88
C SER A 223 -9.09 17.75 4.20
N ASP A 224 -8.12 16.91 3.91
CA ASP A 224 -8.03 15.49 4.27
C ASP A 224 -7.46 15.27 5.69
N GLY A 225 -7.27 16.36 6.45
CA GLY A 225 -6.72 16.35 7.80
C GLY A 225 -5.26 16.84 7.85
N CYS A 226 -4.56 16.86 6.72
CA CYS A 226 -3.16 17.30 6.66
C CYS A 226 -2.96 18.79 6.95
N GLN A 227 -4.01 19.61 6.81
CA GLN A 227 -3.98 21.06 7.08
C GLN A 227 -4.39 21.40 8.53
N THR A 228 -4.16 20.48 9.47
CA THR A 228 -4.30 20.71 10.92
C THR A 228 -2.94 20.54 11.61
N PHE A 229 -2.69 21.16 12.76
CA PHE A 229 -1.36 21.08 13.39
C PHE A 229 -1.03 19.66 13.84
N GLU A 230 -1.99 18.98 14.45
CA GLU A 230 -1.95 17.60 14.92
C GLU A 230 -1.83 16.65 13.72
N GLY A 231 -2.69 16.82 12.71
CA GLY A 231 -2.59 16.08 11.46
C GLY A 231 -1.26 16.28 10.76
N PHE A 232 -0.72 17.50 10.72
CA PHE A 232 0.56 17.78 10.08
C PHE A 232 1.71 17.02 10.76
N HIS A 233 1.73 16.96 12.10
CA HIS A 233 2.70 16.12 12.82
C HIS A 233 2.44 14.63 12.58
N LEU A 234 1.18 14.23 12.46
CA LEU A 234 0.81 12.83 12.20
C LEU A 234 1.17 12.37 10.79
N PHE A 235 1.05 13.21 9.76
CA PHE A 235 1.33 12.84 8.38
C PHE A 235 2.78 13.11 7.98
N TYR A 236 3.39 14.20 8.46
CA TYR A 236 4.73 14.61 8.05
C TYR A 236 5.79 14.44 9.16
N GLY A 237 5.42 14.07 10.39
CA GLY A 237 6.40 13.82 11.46
C GLY A 237 7.24 15.03 11.88
N ARG A 238 6.88 16.24 11.43
CA ARG A 238 7.59 17.50 11.70
C ARG A 238 6.61 18.64 11.96
N CYS A 239 7.12 19.77 12.42
CA CYS A 239 6.29 20.94 12.70
C CYS A 239 6.07 21.78 11.43
N PRO A 240 4.86 22.33 11.20
CA PRO A 240 4.63 23.32 10.14
C PRO A 240 5.58 24.51 10.16
N TRP A 241 6.13 24.84 11.34
CA TRP A 241 7.06 25.96 11.54
C TRP A 241 8.52 25.64 11.22
N ASP A 242 8.88 24.38 10.98
CA ASP A 242 10.27 24.02 10.67
C ASP A 242 10.67 24.56 9.29
N ALA A 243 11.87 25.16 9.19
CA ALA A 243 12.34 25.95 8.04
C ALA A 243 12.38 25.19 6.67
N GLN A 244 12.26 23.87 6.68
CA GLN A 244 12.18 23.03 5.48
C GLN A 244 10.74 22.78 4.99
N THR A 245 9.76 23.37 5.65
CA THR A 245 8.34 23.07 5.43
C THR A 245 7.73 24.08 4.46
N PHE A 246 7.66 23.71 3.18
CA PHE A 246 6.93 24.38 2.09
C PHE A 246 7.03 25.92 2.08
N PRO A 247 8.06 26.50 1.44
CA PRO A 247 8.21 27.97 1.35
C PRO A 247 7.00 28.67 0.70
N ASP A 248 6.27 27.97 -0.17
CA ASP A 248 5.05 28.45 -0.83
C ASP A 248 3.75 28.09 -0.10
N GLY A 249 3.85 27.62 1.15
CA GLY A 249 2.71 27.15 1.94
C GLY A 249 2.28 25.73 1.59
N THR A 250 1.45 25.12 2.44
CA THR A 250 0.99 23.74 2.26
C THR A 250 -0.34 23.73 1.49
N LYS A 251 -0.43 22.92 0.43
CA LYS A 251 -1.68 22.73 -0.33
C LYS A 251 -2.14 21.28 -0.21
N CYS A 252 -3.44 21.09 -0.01
CA CYS A 252 -4.05 19.76 -0.05
C CYS A 252 -4.10 19.28 -1.50
N GLU A 253 -3.50 18.13 -1.79
CA GLU A 253 -3.49 17.55 -3.13
C GLU A 253 -4.82 16.87 -3.49
N ILE A 254 -5.62 16.48 -2.50
CA ILE A 254 -6.92 15.86 -2.69
C ILE A 254 -8.01 16.92 -2.89
N TRP A 255 -8.07 17.90 -1.97
CA TRP A 255 -9.04 18.98 -1.96
C TRP A 255 -8.41 20.26 -2.50
N THR A 256 -8.24 20.29 -3.84
CA THR A 256 -7.40 21.28 -4.54
C THR A 256 -8.00 22.67 -4.68
N ASP A 257 -9.29 22.84 -4.36
CA ASP A 257 -10.03 24.10 -4.46
C ASP A 257 -9.57 25.15 -3.43
N GLN A 258 -8.85 24.72 -2.38
CA GLN A 258 -8.38 25.60 -1.33
C GLN A 258 -7.01 26.22 -1.68
N PRO A 259 -6.80 27.52 -1.41
CA PRO A 259 -5.49 28.15 -1.60
C PRO A 259 -4.47 27.56 -0.60
N PRO A 260 -3.16 27.67 -0.88
CA PRO A 260 -2.12 27.28 0.06
C PRO A 260 -2.34 27.88 1.45
N VAL A 261 -1.97 27.13 2.50
CA VAL A 261 -2.07 27.58 3.89
C VAL A 261 -0.70 27.72 4.53
N TYR A 262 -0.55 28.79 5.29
CA TYR A 262 0.60 29.05 6.15
C TYR A 262 0.16 28.93 7.61
N PRO A 263 1.01 28.39 8.50
CA PRO A 263 0.68 28.32 9.92
C PRO A 263 0.49 29.73 10.49
N ALA A 264 -0.65 30.01 11.10
CA ALA A 264 -0.99 31.33 11.63
C ALA A 264 -0.77 31.45 13.15
N THR A 265 -0.78 30.34 13.88
CA THR A 265 -0.72 30.31 15.35
C THR A 265 0.50 29.56 15.88
N ILE A 266 0.74 29.65 17.20
CA ILE A 266 1.67 28.73 17.89
C ILE A 266 1.21 27.31 17.63
N CYS A 267 2.16 26.41 17.38
CA CYS A 267 1.84 25.00 17.24
C CYS A 267 1.39 24.43 18.61
N PRO A 268 0.15 23.91 18.73
CA PRO A 268 -0.35 23.33 19.98
C PRO A 268 0.37 22.00 20.35
N VAL A 269 1.00 21.34 19.37
CA VAL A 269 1.67 20.04 19.55
C VAL A 269 3.07 20.20 20.15
N CYS A 270 3.85 21.16 19.68
CA CYS A 270 5.27 21.32 20.08
C CYS A 270 5.66 22.72 20.54
N GLY A 271 4.74 23.69 20.55
CA GLY A 271 4.98 25.05 21.04
C GLY A 271 5.84 25.94 20.14
N LYS A 272 6.27 25.47 18.96
CA LYS A 272 7.07 26.27 18.01
C LYS A 272 6.20 27.33 17.31
N SER A 273 6.81 28.48 17.00
CA SER A 273 6.27 29.53 16.13
C SER A 273 7.39 30.41 15.55
N ASN A 274 7.30 30.82 14.28
CA ASN A 274 8.16 31.88 13.71
C ASN A 274 7.47 33.26 13.73
N VAL A 275 6.27 33.37 14.31
CA VAL A 275 5.60 34.66 14.54
C VAL A 275 6.19 35.27 15.81
N SER A 276 6.78 36.46 15.70
CA SER A 276 7.50 37.15 16.79
C SER A 276 6.58 37.84 17.82
N SER A 277 5.26 37.69 17.74
CA SER A 277 4.31 38.30 18.68
C SER A 277 2.93 37.66 18.60
N PHE A 278 2.37 37.29 19.75
CA PHE A 278 0.92 37.24 19.99
C PHE A 278 0.54 38.41 20.88
#